data_AF-A0A8X6QEN7-F1
#
_entry.id   AF-A0A8X6QEN7-F1
#
_cell.length_a   1.000
_cell.length_b   1.000
_cell.length_c   1.000
_cell.angle_alpha   90.00
_cell.angle_beta   90.00
_cell.angle_gamma   90.00
#
_symmetry.space_group_name_H-M   'P 1'
#
loop_
_entity.id
_entity.type
_entity.pdbx_description
1 polymer ?
#
loop_
_entity_poly.entity_id
_entity_poly.type
_entity_poly.pdbx_seq_one_letter_code
_entity_poly.pdbx_strand_id
1 'polypeptide(L)'
;RLSETMEISEIRVLMKYEFHRGATTRQTVTNNNSVFGIQEATKATVARWFKKFCLGVFDLSNEPRSRPKTQVDNDVLKATVDANFIQSARELSLMYNVSKQIILTHLAQI
;
A
#
# COMPACT_ATOMS: atom_id res chain seq x y z
N ARG A 1 -10.25 17.07 27.52
CA ARG A 1 -9.35 15.89 27.43
C ARG A 1 -8.99 15.77 25.97
N LEU A 2 -7.80 16.22 25.56
CA LEU A 2 -7.33 16.07 24.18
C LEU A 2 -7.15 14.56 23.97
N SER A 3 -7.94 13.96 23.08
CA SER A 3 -7.75 12.57 22.66
C SER A 3 -6.52 12.55 21.76
N GLU A 4 -5.36 12.24 22.33
CA GLU A 4 -4.16 11.91 21.56
C GLU A 4 -4.47 10.67 20.71
N THR A 5 -4.68 10.87 19.42
CA THR A 5 -4.81 9.81 18.43
C THR A 5 -3.43 9.20 18.24
N MET A 6 -3.27 7.92 18.57
CA MET A 6 -2.01 7.19 18.41
C MET A 6 -1.69 6.99 16.93
N GLU A 7 -0.44 7.20 16.54
CA GLU A 7 0.00 6.97 15.17
C GLU A 7 0.01 5.47 14.86
N ILE A 8 -0.32 5.10 13.60
CA ILE A 8 -0.39 3.70 13.17
C ILE A 8 0.93 2.96 13.39
N SER A 9 2.06 3.67 13.36
CA SER A 9 3.40 3.15 13.66
C SER A 9 3.52 2.67 15.11
N GLU A 10 3.00 3.43 16.07
CA GLU A 10 3.07 3.13 17.51
C GLU A 10 2.25 1.88 17.84
N ILE A 11 1.08 1.73 17.20
CA ILE A 11 0.23 0.53 17.33
C ILE A 11 0.99 -0.74 16.93
N ARG A 12 1.78 -0.67 15.85
CA ARG A 12 2.55 -1.82 15.37
C ARG A 12 3.67 -2.21 16.33
N VAL A 13 4.28 -1.23 17.00
CA VAL A 13 5.28 -1.48 18.05
C VAL A 13 4.63 -2.24 19.21
N LEU A 14 3.45 -1.82 19.66
CA LEU A 14 2.71 -2.51 20.70
C LEU A 14 2.29 -3.92 20.28
N MET A 15 1.80 -4.10 19.05
CA MET A 15 1.49 -5.44 18.52
C MET A 15 2.71 -6.35 18.53
N LYS A 16 3.89 -5.83 18.15
CA LYS A 16 5.15 -6.59 18.20
C LYS A 16 5.53 -6.96 19.63
N TYR A 17 5.40 -6.04 20.58
CA TYR A 17 5.64 -6.30 21.99
C TYR A 17 4.72 -7.41 22.53
N GLU A 18 3.41 -7.30 22.30
CA GLU A 18 2.42 -8.30 22.73
C GLU A 18 2.66 -9.67 22.08
N PHE A 19 3.12 -9.71 20.82
CA PHE A 19 3.52 -10.95 20.16
C PHE A 19 4.67 -11.65 20.88
N HIS A 20 5.73 -10.93 21.24
CA HIS A 20 6.88 -11.51 21.96
C HIS A 20 6.50 -11.95 23.38
N ARG A 21 5.50 -11.33 23.98
CA ARG A 21 4.91 -11.76 25.26
C ARG A 21 4.08 -13.05 25.16
N GLY A 22 3.81 -13.54 23.96
CA GLY A 22 2.94 -14.69 23.72
C GLY A 22 1.45 -14.39 23.88
N ALA A 23 1.04 -13.11 23.84
CA ALA A 23 -0.37 -12.75 23.89
C ALA A 23 -1.09 -13.24 22.63
N THR A 24 -2.36 -13.59 22.74
CA THR A 24 -3.20 -13.93 21.59
C THR A 24 -3.68 -12.67 20.86
N THR A 25 -4.07 -12.79 19.59
CA THR A 25 -4.65 -11.67 18.83
C THR A 25 -5.84 -11.01 19.52
N ARG A 26 -6.69 -11.80 20.22
CA ARG A 26 -7.82 -11.28 20.99
C ARG A 26 -7.34 -10.46 22.19
N GLN A 27 -6.38 -10.98 22.95
CA GLN A 27 -5.79 -10.25 24.08
C GLN A 27 -5.13 -8.96 23.63
N THR A 28 -4.36 -8.97 22.53
CA THR A 28 -3.72 -7.78 21.99
C THR A 28 -4.74 -6.71 21.58
N VAL A 29 -5.85 -7.07 20.93
CA VAL A 29 -6.93 -6.11 20.61
C VAL A 29 -7.53 -5.51 21.88
N THR A 30 -7.84 -6.34 22.88
CA THR A 30 -8.38 -5.88 24.15
C THR A 30 -7.39 -4.99 24.90
N ASN A 31 -6.13 -5.39 25.02
CA ASN A 31 -5.07 -4.65 25.69
C ASN A 31 -4.88 -3.28 25.02
N ASN A 32 -4.70 -3.25 23.69
CA ASN A 32 -4.53 -2.01 22.95
C ASN A 32 -5.76 -1.08 23.11
N ASN A 33 -6.97 -1.60 22.91
CA ASN A 33 -8.17 -0.77 22.98
C ASN A 33 -8.48 -0.31 24.42
N SER A 34 -8.07 -1.08 25.45
CA SER A 34 -8.27 -0.70 26.86
C SER A 34 -7.36 0.44 27.32
N VAL A 35 -6.12 0.49 26.82
CA VAL A 35 -5.14 1.51 27.21
C VAL A 35 -5.40 2.83 26.47
N PHE A 36 -5.79 2.76 25.20
CA PHE A 36 -5.87 3.95 24.33
C PHE A 36 -7.30 4.38 23.98
N GLY A 37 -8.33 3.63 24.39
CA GLY A 37 -9.74 4.02 24.29
C GLY A 37 -10.33 4.12 22.88
N ILE A 38 -9.50 4.07 21.83
CA ILE A 38 -9.91 4.12 20.42
C ILE A 38 -9.68 2.74 19.81
N GLN A 39 -10.66 2.23 19.05
CA GLN A 39 -10.61 0.94 18.34
C GLN A 39 -9.68 0.97 17.10
N GLU A 40 -8.51 1.60 17.21
CA GLU A 40 -7.55 1.76 16.10
C GLU A 40 -7.05 0.39 15.59
N ALA A 41 -6.91 -0.59 16.50
CA ALA A 41 -6.45 -1.93 16.17
C ALA A 41 -7.64 -2.90 16.02
N THR A 42 -8.07 -3.14 14.78
CA THR A 42 -9.03 -4.21 14.51
C THR A 42 -8.39 -5.60 14.65
N LYS A 43 -9.21 -6.61 14.98
CA LYS A 43 -8.76 -8.02 15.03
C LYS A 43 -8.09 -8.46 13.72
N ALA A 44 -8.60 -8.01 12.58
CA ALA A 44 -8.03 -8.30 11.26
C ALA A 44 -6.62 -7.70 11.11
N THR A 45 -6.41 -6.47 11.58
CA THR A 45 -5.08 -5.83 11.54
C THR A 45 -4.09 -6.54 12.45
N VAL A 46 -4.46 -6.85 13.69
CA VAL A 46 -3.59 -7.59 14.62
C VAL A 46 -3.24 -8.97 14.06
N ALA A 47 -4.22 -9.72 13.54
CA ALA A 47 -3.98 -11.04 12.96
C ALA A 47 -3.02 -10.99 11.75
N ARG A 48 -3.15 -9.99 10.88
CA ARG A 48 -2.25 -9.80 9.74
C ARG A 48 -0.80 -9.56 10.20
N TRP A 49 -0.60 -8.73 11.22
CA TRP A 49 0.73 -8.47 11.78
C TRP A 49 1.31 -9.69 12.49
N PHE A 50 0.52 -10.40 13.28
CA PHE A 50 0.94 -11.64 13.92
C PHE A 50 1.38 -12.69 12.90
N LYS A 51 0.67 -12.81 11.77
CA LYS A 51 1.10 -13.68 10.68
C LYS A 51 2.47 -13.27 10.12
N LYS A 52 2.72 -11.96 9.95
CA LYS A 52 4.04 -11.45 9.53
C LYS A 52 5.13 -11.79 10.56
N PHE A 53 4.84 -11.61 11.86
CA PHE A 53 5.79 -11.91 12.93
C PHE A 53 6.11 -13.41 13.05
N CYS A 54 5.12 -14.29 12.86
CA CYS A 54 5.37 -15.74 12.78
C CYS A 54 6.28 -16.12 11.60
N LEU A 55 6.30 -15.31 10.53
CA LEU A 55 7.19 -15.49 9.38
C LEU A 55 8.56 -14.80 9.58
N GLY A 56 8.83 -14.25 10.77
CA GLY A 56 10.08 -13.53 11.08
C GLY A 56 10.15 -12.12 10.49
N VAL A 57 9.07 -11.60 9.93
CA VAL A 57 9.04 -10.26 9.33
C VAL A 57 8.67 -9.23 10.40
N PHE A 58 9.69 -8.55 10.95
CA PHE A 58 9.53 -7.57 12.03
C PHE A 58 9.70 -6.11 11.60
N ASP A 59 9.87 -5.86 10.30
CA ASP A 59 9.83 -4.51 9.77
C ASP A 59 8.42 -3.93 9.94
N LEU A 60 8.32 -2.86 10.72
CA LEU A 60 7.07 -2.17 11.03
C LEU A 60 6.79 -1.01 10.06
N SER A 61 7.73 -0.71 9.17
CA SER A 61 7.60 0.33 8.16
C SER A 61 6.41 0.03 7.23
N ASN A 62 5.88 1.08 6.61
CA ASN A 62 5.00 0.86 5.47
C ASN A 62 5.86 0.42 4.30
N GLU A 63 5.61 -0.79 3.78
CA GLU A 63 6.11 -1.15 2.46
C GLU A 63 5.73 -0.04 1.48
N PRO A 64 6.65 0.41 0.63
CA PRO A 64 6.34 1.42 -0.37
C PRO A 64 5.15 0.90 -1.18
N ARG A 65 4.05 1.65 -1.14
CA ARG A 65 2.85 1.33 -1.91
C ARG A 65 3.21 1.46 -3.38
N SER A 66 3.64 0.34 -3.97
CA SER A 66 3.89 0.29 -5.39
C SER A 66 2.55 0.38 -6.07
N ARG A 67 2.37 1.44 -6.88
CA ARG A 67 1.27 1.48 -7.83
C ARG A 67 1.42 0.26 -8.74
N PRO A 68 0.33 -0.43 -9.12
CA PRO A 68 0.42 -1.47 -10.14
C PRO A 68 1.20 -0.92 -11.33
N LYS A 69 2.26 -1.62 -11.76
CA LYS A 69 3.00 -1.25 -12.95
C LYS A 69 2.01 -1.27 -14.11
N THR A 70 1.85 -0.13 -14.77
CA THR A 70 1.04 -0.02 -15.98
C THR A 70 1.74 -0.79 -17.10
N GLN A 71 0.96 -1.53 -17.91
CA GLN A 71 1.47 -2.45 -18.93
C GLN A 71 2.07 -1.75 -20.17
N VAL A 72 2.18 -0.42 -20.17
CA VAL A 72 2.69 0.34 -21.32
C VAL A 72 4.21 0.47 -21.20
N ASP A 73 4.91 -0.06 -22.20
CA ASP A 73 6.34 0.10 -22.37
C ASP A 73 6.64 1.48 -22.99
N ASN A 74 7.44 2.29 -22.31
CA ASN A 74 7.79 3.65 -22.73
C ASN A 74 8.63 3.67 -24.00
N ASP A 75 9.50 2.69 -24.22
CA ASP A 75 10.36 2.65 -25.41
C ASP A 75 9.53 2.32 -26.65
N VAL A 76 8.57 1.38 -26.50
CA VAL A 76 7.62 1.02 -27.55
C VAL A 76 6.65 2.17 -27.85
N LEU A 77 6.16 2.84 -26.80
CA LEU A 77 5.29 4.02 -26.95
C LEU A 77 6.02 5.14 -27.69
N LYS A 78 7.28 5.42 -27.32
CA LYS A 78 8.11 6.43 -27.96
C LYS A 78 8.34 6.14 -29.44
N ALA A 79 8.72 4.91 -29.78
CA ALA A 79 8.87 4.49 -31.18
C ALA A 79 7.57 4.65 -31.99
N THR A 80 6.41 4.40 -31.38
CA THR A 80 5.10 4.56 -32.03
C THR A 80 4.79 6.03 -32.32
N VAL A 81 5.05 6.92 -31.36
CA VAL A 81 4.86 8.37 -31.50
C VAL A 81 5.83 8.95 -32.53
N ASP A 82 7.10 8.55 -32.50
CA ASP A 82 8.13 9.03 -33.43
C ASP A 82 7.84 8.57 -34.87
N ALA A 83 7.28 7.38 -35.05
CA ALA A 83 6.85 6.88 -36.36
C ALA A 83 5.61 7.60 -36.91
N ASN A 84 4.74 8.14 -36.05
CA ASN A 84 3.54 8.85 -36.47
C ASN A 84 3.09 9.90 -35.44
N PHE A 85 3.60 11.14 -35.62
CA PHE A 85 3.37 12.26 -34.70
C PHE A 85 1.91 12.73 -34.60
N ILE A 86 1.01 12.29 -35.49
CA ILE A 86 -0.39 12.75 -35.54
C ILE A 86 -1.30 11.92 -34.62
N GLN A 87 -0.82 10.82 -34.04
CA GLN A 87 -1.66 9.98 -33.19
C GLN A 87 -2.09 10.68 -31.91
N SER A 88 -3.40 10.76 -31.71
CA SER A 88 -3.98 11.27 -30.47
C SER A 88 -3.82 10.25 -29.34
N ALA A 89 -3.78 10.75 -28.10
CA ALA A 89 -3.80 9.89 -26.91
C ALA A 89 -5.00 8.93 -26.86
N ARG A 90 -6.10 9.23 -27.57
CA ARG A 90 -7.27 8.36 -27.69
C ARG A 90 -6.97 7.16 -28.60
N GLU A 91 -6.33 7.37 -29.73
CA GLU A 91 -5.96 6.28 -30.65
C GLU A 91 -4.91 5.37 -30.01
N LEU A 92 -3.91 5.95 -29.35
CA LEU A 92 -2.94 5.20 -28.56
C LEU A 92 -3.63 4.39 -27.45
N SER A 93 -4.64 4.93 -26.78
CA SER A 93 -5.36 4.18 -25.73
C SER A 93 -6.06 2.93 -26.27
N LEU A 94 -6.60 3.01 -27.49
CA LEU A 94 -7.21 1.88 -28.19
C LEU A 94 -6.15 0.87 -28.62
N MET A 95 -5.01 1.34 -29.15
CA MET A 95 -3.92 0.49 -29.62
C MET A 95 -3.29 -0.33 -28.49
N TYR A 96 -3.04 0.30 -27.35
CA TYR A 96 -2.42 -0.34 -26.18
C TYR A 96 -3.47 -1.00 -25.25
N ASN A 97 -4.76 -0.90 -25.58
CA ASN A 97 -5.87 -1.40 -24.77
C ASN A 97 -5.80 -0.96 -23.29
N VAL A 98 -5.47 0.31 -23.07
CA VAL A 98 -5.38 0.93 -21.74
C VAL A 98 -6.23 2.20 -21.70
N SER A 99 -6.46 2.74 -20.51
CA SER A 99 -7.18 4.01 -20.43
C SER A 99 -6.34 5.16 -21.02
N LYS A 100 -7.02 6.16 -21.60
CA LYS A 100 -6.38 7.40 -22.07
C LYS A 100 -5.50 8.06 -21.00
N GLN A 101 -5.89 7.97 -19.74
CA GLN A 101 -5.12 8.52 -18.62
C GLN A 101 -3.77 7.82 -18.43
N ILE A 102 -3.72 6.50 -18.65
CA ILE A 102 -2.47 5.74 -18.62
C ILE A 102 -1.56 6.25 -19.74
N ILE A 103 -2.04 6.32 -20.98
CA ILE A 103 -1.27 6.86 -22.12
C ILE A 103 -0.71 8.26 -21.81
N LEU A 104 -1.53 9.18 -21.32
CA LEU A 104 -1.08 10.54 -20.98
C LEU A 104 0.01 10.55 -19.89
N THR A 105 -0.10 9.64 -18.91
CA THR A 105 0.92 9.51 -17.87
C THR A 105 2.25 9.01 -18.44
N HIS A 106 2.20 8.06 -19.37
CA HIS A 106 3.41 7.53 -20.03
C HIS A 106 4.02 8.52 -21.03
N LEU A 107 3.19 9.24 -21.80
CA LEU A 107 3.65 10.31 -22.69
C LEU A 107 4.37 11.44 -21.95
N ALA A 108 4.00 11.72 -20.70
CA ALA A 108 4.68 12.71 -19.86
C ALA A 108 6.05 12.25 -19.32
N GLN A 109 6.43 10.98 -19.54
CA GLN A 109 7.67 10.38 -19.04
C GLN A 109 8.72 10.13 -20.14
N ILE A 110 8.39 10.37 -21.42
CA ILE A 110 9.25 10.07 -22.58
C ILE A 110 9.66 11.33 -23.36
#